data_AF-A0AAE2NTR7-F1
#
_entry.id   AF-A0AAE2NTR7-F1
#
_cell.length_a   1.000
_cell.length_b   1.000
_cell.length_c   1.000
_cell.angle_alpha   90.00
_cell.angle_beta   90.00
_cell.angle_gamma   90.00
#
_symmetry.space_group_name_H-M   'P 1'
#
loop_
_entity.id
_entity.type
_entity.pdbx_description
1 polymer ?
#
loop_
_entity_poly.entity_id
_entity_poly.type
_entity_poly.pdbx_seq_one_letter_code
_entity_poly.pdbx_strand_id
1 'polypeptide(L)'
;MSKIYVLDTNVLLQDPNAIFSFEENEVVIPAVVLEEVDSKKRYMDEVGRNARHVSKLIDGLREKGRLHEKVPLESGGTLRIELNHRSFHQLQEIFIEKTNDNRILAVAKNLSLEEETKENGRPVILVSKDVLVRVKADAIGLLAEDFLNDRVVDHDEIYSGYKDIFMNKERFDSFYKNKQISVKELQQHQVYPNQFVLMKDELGGSSSAVGMTDKKGETVKRLVFDDEHVWGIRPKNVQQTMALELLLREDIPLVTLIGKAGTGKTLLALAAGLLQTEDLGIYKKLIVARPIVPVGKDIGYLPGEKEEKLKPWMQPIFDNLEFLFNAKKPGELEAILAGIGSIQVEALTYIRGRSIPDQFIIIDEAQNLTRHEVKTLLTRVGEGSKIVLMGDPEQIDHPYLDSLNNGLAYVVERFKGQTVSGSVKLMKGERSGLAQLAADLL
;
A
#
# COMPACT_ATOMS: atom_id res chain seq x y z
N MET A 1 1.90 -21.48 28.44
CA MET A 1 3.22 -21.38 29.10
C MET A 1 3.79 -20.02 28.74
N SER A 2 4.19 -19.20 29.72
CA SER A 2 4.69 -17.84 29.46
C SER A 2 6.02 -17.90 28.69
N LYS A 3 6.14 -17.14 27.60
CA LYS A 3 7.34 -17.04 26.77
C LYS A 3 8.12 -15.76 27.07
N ILE A 4 9.39 -15.73 26.66
CA ILE A 4 10.22 -14.52 26.69
C ILE A 4 10.58 -14.16 25.26
N TYR A 5 10.17 -12.96 24.81
CA TYR A 5 10.46 -12.43 23.49
C TYR A 5 11.57 -11.38 23.58
N VAL A 6 12.68 -11.59 22.88
CA VAL A 6 13.78 -10.62 22.79
C VAL A 6 13.67 -9.88 21.46
N LEU A 7 13.49 -8.57 21.51
CA LEU A 7 13.24 -7.77 20.31
C LEU A 7 14.53 -7.25 19.69
N ASP A 8 14.60 -7.38 18.37
CA ASP A 8 15.56 -6.68 17.51
C ASP A 8 15.14 -5.21 17.29
N THR A 9 16.10 -4.33 17.02
CA THR A 9 15.90 -2.92 16.71
C THR A 9 14.98 -2.71 15.51
N ASN A 10 15.15 -3.50 14.44
CA ASN A 10 14.36 -3.35 13.22
C ASN A 10 12.86 -3.58 13.46
N VAL A 11 12.51 -4.39 14.45
CA VAL A 11 11.11 -4.60 14.87
C VAL A 11 10.50 -3.30 15.38
N LEU A 12 11.20 -2.61 16.30
CA LEU A 12 10.75 -1.35 16.89
C LEU A 12 10.80 -0.16 15.92
N LEU A 13 11.79 -0.14 15.03
CA LEU A 13 11.93 0.93 14.03
C LEU A 13 10.87 0.85 12.93
N GLN A 14 10.34 -0.33 12.63
CA GLN A 14 9.24 -0.47 11.69
C GLN A 14 7.87 -0.31 12.37
N ASP A 15 7.72 -0.82 13.59
CA ASP A 15 6.50 -0.65 14.38
C ASP A 15 6.79 -0.26 15.83
N PRO A 16 6.57 1.02 16.20
CA PRO A 16 6.78 1.49 17.56
C PRO A 16 5.94 0.77 18.62
N ASN A 17 4.79 0.21 18.24
CA ASN A 17 3.87 -0.48 19.14
C ASN A 17 4.13 -1.98 19.22
N ALA A 18 5.19 -2.48 18.58
CA ALA A 18 5.52 -3.91 18.59
C ALA A 18 5.61 -4.51 20.00
N ILE A 19 6.07 -3.72 20.98
CA ILE A 19 6.16 -4.15 22.39
C ILE A 19 4.83 -4.63 22.99
N PHE A 20 3.69 -4.24 22.41
CA PHE A 20 2.35 -4.62 22.87
C PHE A 20 1.77 -5.84 22.14
N SER A 21 2.50 -6.40 21.16
CA SER A 21 1.99 -7.44 20.25
C SER A 21 2.25 -8.87 20.74
N PHE A 22 2.68 -9.05 21.99
CA PHE A 22 3.11 -10.33 22.55
C PHE A 22 2.18 -10.86 23.65
N GLU A 23 0.92 -10.43 23.66
CA GLU A 23 -0.12 -10.88 24.62
C GLU A 23 0.35 -10.74 26.09
N GLU A 24 0.17 -11.80 26.90
CA GLU A 24 0.55 -11.89 28.31
C GLU A 24 2.03 -12.30 28.53
N ASN A 25 2.85 -12.29 27.48
CA ASN A 25 4.25 -12.73 27.55
C ASN A 25 5.22 -11.62 28.00
N GLU A 26 6.45 -12.03 28.32
CA GLU A 26 7.51 -11.10 28.68
C GLU A 26 8.26 -10.62 27.44
N VAL A 27 8.39 -9.29 27.30
CA VAL A 27 9.15 -8.62 26.25
C VAL A 27 10.45 -8.07 26.83
N VAL A 28 11.56 -8.39 26.19
CA VAL A 28 12.90 -7.98 26.58
C VAL A 28 13.51 -7.13 25.47
N ILE A 29 13.94 -5.92 25.81
CA ILE A 29 14.68 -5.04 24.91
C ILE A 29 16.15 -5.00 25.35
N PRO A 30 17.09 -5.53 24.55
CA PRO A 30 18.52 -5.37 24.81
C PRO A 30 18.95 -3.90 24.84
N ALA A 31 19.86 -3.52 25.72
CA ALA A 31 20.34 -2.13 25.80
C ALA A 31 20.92 -1.58 24.48
N VAL A 32 21.52 -2.46 23.65
CA VAL A 32 22.03 -2.08 22.31
C VAL A 32 20.92 -1.58 21.39
N VAL A 33 19.71 -2.11 21.52
CA VAL A 33 18.55 -1.65 20.73
C VAL A 33 18.23 -0.20 21.04
N LEU A 34 18.39 0.23 22.29
CA LEU A 34 18.18 1.62 22.69
C LEU A 34 19.26 2.55 22.12
N GLU A 35 20.52 2.09 22.08
CA GLU A 35 21.62 2.82 21.44
C GLU A 35 21.31 3.05 19.96
N GLU A 36 20.79 2.03 19.26
CA GLU A 36 20.43 2.14 17.85
C GLU A 36 19.21 3.02 17.62
N VAL A 37 18.13 2.86 18.41
CA VAL A 37 16.94 3.72 18.36
C VAL A 37 17.35 5.18 18.55
N ASP A 38 18.23 5.49 19.51
CA ASP A 38 18.68 6.87 19.75
C ASP A 38 19.44 7.45 18.55
N SER A 39 20.34 6.65 17.93
CA SER A 39 21.08 7.07 16.74
C SER A 39 20.16 7.42 15.55
N LYS A 40 19.03 6.71 15.43
CA LYS A 40 18.07 6.84 14.32
C LYS A 40 17.09 7.99 14.50
N LYS A 41 16.93 8.57 15.70
CA LYS A 41 16.03 9.73 15.96
C LYS A 41 16.33 10.97 15.11
N ARG A 42 17.56 11.09 14.61
CA ARG A 42 18.02 12.23 13.80
C ARG A 42 17.44 12.23 12.40
N TYR A 43 16.94 11.10 11.93
CA TYR A 43 16.36 11.01 10.60
C TYR A 43 15.01 11.74 10.51
N MET A 44 14.74 12.31 9.34
CA MET A 44 13.49 13.04 9.05
C MET A 44 12.45 12.17 8.33
N ASP A 45 12.67 10.85 8.29
CA ASP A 45 11.85 9.84 7.65
C ASP A 45 10.97 9.07 8.65
N GLU A 46 10.30 8.02 8.17
CA GLU A 46 9.47 7.13 9.00
C GLU A 46 10.30 6.41 10.06
N VAL A 47 11.53 5.98 9.75
CA VAL A 47 12.44 5.34 10.71
C VAL A 47 12.76 6.29 11.87
N GLY A 48 13.09 7.55 11.58
CA GLY A 48 13.33 8.56 12.60
C GLY A 48 12.07 8.94 13.39
N ARG A 49 10.90 8.98 12.74
CA ARG A 49 9.62 9.16 13.42
C ARG A 49 9.33 8.00 14.38
N ASN A 50 9.52 6.76 13.94
CA ASN A 50 9.31 5.57 14.72
C ASN A 50 10.29 5.48 15.89
N ALA A 51 11.57 5.79 15.67
CA ALA A 51 12.57 5.90 16.72
C ALA A 51 12.19 6.93 17.81
N ARG A 52 11.69 8.10 17.40
CA ARG A 52 11.16 9.11 18.33
C ARG A 52 9.92 8.62 19.07
N HIS A 53 9.04 7.85 18.42
CA HIS A 53 7.86 7.28 19.04
C HIS A 53 8.21 6.18 20.05
N VAL A 54 9.05 5.22 19.69
CA VAL A 54 9.59 4.19 20.58
C VAL A 54 10.20 4.84 21.81
N SER A 55 11.03 5.88 21.64
CA SER A 55 11.63 6.58 22.77
C SER A 55 10.61 7.22 23.70
N LYS A 56 9.49 7.76 23.18
CA LYS A 56 8.41 8.30 24.01
C LYS A 56 7.66 7.20 24.76
N LEU A 57 7.40 6.07 24.11
CA LEU A 57 6.74 4.92 24.74
C LEU A 57 7.58 4.37 25.88
N ILE A 58 8.88 4.16 25.63
CA ILE A 58 9.82 3.68 26.65
C ILE A 58 9.95 4.68 27.79
N ASP A 59 10.02 5.98 27.50
CA ASP A 59 10.08 7.01 28.55
C ASP A 59 8.80 7.02 29.42
N GLY A 60 7.62 6.89 28.80
CA GLY A 60 6.36 6.77 29.54
C GLY A 60 6.26 5.53 30.43
N LEU A 61 6.87 4.40 30.03
CA LEU A 61 6.91 3.20 30.87
C LEU A 61 7.77 3.37 32.14
N ARG A 62 8.68 4.35 32.19
CA ARG A 62 9.46 4.67 33.40
C ARG A 62 8.58 5.20 34.53
N GLU A 63 7.42 5.77 34.21
CA GLU A 63 6.45 6.22 35.21
C GLU A 63 5.74 5.04 35.89
N LYS A 64 5.68 3.89 35.21
CA LYS A 64 5.01 2.68 35.71
C LYS A 64 5.94 1.74 36.50
N GLY A 65 7.26 1.99 36.49
CA GLY A 65 8.22 1.17 37.22
C GLY A 65 9.66 1.33 36.74
N ARG A 66 10.56 0.49 37.28
CA ARG A 66 11.97 0.48 36.90
C ARG A 66 12.17 -0.43 35.69
N LEU A 67 12.59 0.13 34.55
CA LEU A 67 12.68 -0.64 33.31
C LEU A 67 13.74 -1.76 33.30
N HIS A 68 14.72 -1.77 34.22
CA HIS A 68 15.63 -2.93 34.35
C HIS A 68 14.99 -4.10 35.12
N GLU A 69 13.85 -3.86 35.76
CA GLU A 69 12.95 -4.86 36.31
C GLU A 69 11.76 -5.06 35.33
N LYS A 70 10.80 -5.92 35.69
CA LYS A 70 9.62 -6.16 34.86
C LYS A 70 8.57 -5.07 35.10
N VAL A 71 8.22 -4.33 34.07
CA VAL A 71 7.16 -3.31 34.09
C VAL A 71 5.92 -3.84 33.37
N PRO A 72 4.71 -3.74 33.96
CA PRO A 72 3.50 -4.23 33.32
C PRO A 72 3.14 -3.42 32.07
N LEU A 73 2.74 -4.13 31.02
CA LEU A 73 2.20 -3.58 29.79
C LEU A 73 0.67 -3.59 29.81
N GLU A 74 0.05 -2.69 29.06
CA GLU A 74 -1.42 -2.61 28.95
C GLU A 74 -2.02 -3.83 28.23
N SER A 75 -1.20 -4.55 27.45
CA SER A 75 -1.58 -5.81 26.79
C SER A 75 -1.67 -7.01 27.73
N GLY A 76 -1.34 -6.86 29.02
CA GLY A 76 -1.34 -7.94 30.02
C GLY A 76 0.05 -8.55 30.29
N GLY A 77 1.01 -8.38 29.38
CA GLY A 77 2.39 -8.85 29.54
C GLY A 77 3.29 -7.92 30.36
N THR A 78 4.60 -8.14 30.30
CA THR A 78 5.60 -7.28 30.97
C THR A 78 6.74 -6.91 30.05
N LEU A 79 7.33 -5.73 30.22
CA LEU A 79 8.53 -5.28 29.52
C LEU A 79 9.70 -5.09 30.49
N ARG A 80 10.90 -5.51 30.07
CA ARG A 80 12.17 -5.13 30.72
C ARG A 80 13.25 -4.77 29.69
N ILE A 81 14.14 -3.88 30.09
CA ILE A 81 15.39 -3.55 29.39
C ILE A 81 16.49 -4.42 29.99
N GLU A 82 17.12 -5.23 29.15
CA GLU A 82 18.23 -6.08 29.56
C GLU A 82 19.57 -5.35 29.39
N LEU A 83 20.19 -5.05 30.52
CA LEU A 83 21.44 -4.29 30.63
C LEU A 83 22.68 -5.20 30.72
N ASN A 84 22.51 -6.43 31.23
CA ASN A 84 23.59 -7.13 31.94
C ASN A 84 24.15 -8.39 31.28
N HIS A 85 23.64 -8.86 30.14
CA HIS A 85 24.30 -9.96 29.41
C HIS A 85 25.49 -9.49 28.55
N ARG A 86 26.30 -8.56 29.07
CA ARG A 86 27.63 -8.19 28.55
C ARG A 86 28.73 -9.14 29.02
N SER A 87 28.40 -10.21 29.75
CA SER A 87 29.34 -11.30 30.09
C SER A 87 29.74 -12.05 28.82
N PHE A 88 30.58 -11.41 28.02
CA PHE A 88 31.15 -11.87 26.74
C PHE A 88 32.05 -13.11 26.90
N HIS A 89 32.15 -13.73 28.08
CA HIS A 89 33.11 -14.79 28.34
C HIS A 89 32.80 -16.11 27.62
N GLN A 90 31.53 -16.43 27.33
CA GLN A 90 31.17 -17.65 26.55
C GLN A 90 30.88 -17.37 25.06
N LEU A 91 30.55 -16.12 24.70
CA LEU A 91 30.17 -15.76 23.33
C LEU A 91 31.29 -15.12 22.50
N GLN A 92 32.43 -14.74 23.11
CA GLN A 92 33.65 -14.36 22.37
C GLN A 92 34.17 -15.48 21.47
N GLU A 93 33.90 -16.75 21.82
CA GLU A 93 34.28 -17.90 21.01
C GLU A 93 33.40 -18.08 19.76
N ILE A 94 32.18 -17.54 19.76
CA ILE A 94 31.18 -17.71 18.69
C ILE A 94 31.17 -16.52 17.72
N PHE A 95 31.35 -15.30 18.22
CA PHE A 95 31.32 -14.08 17.40
C PHE A 95 32.63 -13.30 17.49
N ILE A 96 33.40 -13.32 16.38
CA ILE A 96 34.68 -12.62 16.23
C ILE A 96 34.49 -11.09 16.19
N GLU A 97 33.35 -10.62 15.67
CA GLU A 97 33.05 -9.19 15.50
C GLU A 97 32.01 -8.67 16.49
N LYS A 98 32.24 -7.47 17.03
CA LYS A 98 31.30 -6.75 17.92
C LYS A 98 30.31 -5.91 17.10
N THR A 99 29.39 -6.57 16.39
CA THR A 99 28.26 -5.89 15.74
C THR A 99 27.07 -5.77 16.70
N ASN A 100 26.13 -4.87 16.40
CA ASN A 100 24.91 -4.71 17.21
C ASN A 100 24.03 -5.96 17.16
N ASP A 101 23.87 -6.58 15.99
CA ASP A 101 23.16 -7.86 15.83
C ASP A 101 23.74 -8.96 16.73
N ASN A 102 25.08 -9.09 16.77
CA ASN A 102 25.74 -10.09 17.59
C ASN A 102 25.52 -9.81 19.09
N ARG A 103 25.40 -8.54 19.49
CA ARG A 103 25.05 -8.15 20.87
C ARG A 103 23.60 -8.51 21.22
N ILE A 104 22.67 -8.38 20.27
CA ILE A 104 21.27 -8.80 20.46
C ILE A 104 21.19 -10.33 20.60
N LEU A 105 21.86 -11.06 19.70
CA LEU A 105 21.96 -12.53 19.74
C LEU A 105 22.58 -13.02 21.05
N ALA A 106 23.63 -12.34 21.53
CA ALA A 106 24.28 -12.65 22.80
C ALA A 106 23.32 -12.54 24.00
N VAL A 107 22.51 -11.48 24.04
CA VAL A 107 21.51 -11.28 25.10
C VAL A 107 20.47 -12.39 25.05
N ALA A 108 19.92 -12.69 23.87
CA ALA A 108 18.90 -13.73 23.74
C ALA A 108 19.44 -15.13 24.06
N LYS A 109 20.67 -15.47 23.63
CA LYS A 109 21.28 -16.78 23.92
C LYS A 109 21.59 -16.95 25.40
N ASN A 110 22.14 -15.92 26.06
CA ASN A 110 22.40 -15.99 27.50
C ASN A 110 21.12 -16.17 28.30
N LEU A 111 20.04 -15.46 27.94
CA LEU A 111 18.73 -15.65 28.55
C LEU A 111 18.19 -17.07 28.33
N SER A 112 18.37 -17.65 27.13
CA SER A 112 17.98 -19.03 26.84
C SER A 112 18.72 -20.01 27.76
N LEU A 113 20.04 -19.88 27.86
CA LEU A 113 20.86 -20.73 28.71
C LEU A 113 20.48 -20.62 30.19
N GLU A 114 20.17 -19.40 30.67
CA GLU A 114 19.71 -19.21 32.05
C GLU A 114 18.34 -19.86 32.31
N GLU A 115 17.39 -19.74 31.38
CA GLU A 115 16.08 -20.38 31.51
C GLU A 115 16.17 -21.91 31.41
N GLU A 116 17.09 -22.46 30.60
CA GLU A 116 17.34 -23.91 30.51
C GLU A 116 17.82 -24.53 31.84
N THR A 117 18.46 -23.74 32.71
CA THR A 117 18.89 -24.22 34.05
C THR A 117 17.76 -24.26 35.09
N LYS A 118 16.58 -23.69 34.78
CA LYS A 118 15.46 -23.57 35.72
C LYS A 118 14.50 -24.75 35.56
N GLU A 119 13.99 -25.25 36.69
CA GLU A 119 12.98 -26.34 36.71
C GLU A 119 11.69 -25.96 35.96
N ASN A 120 11.33 -24.67 35.94
CA ASN A 120 10.23 -24.09 35.17
C ASN A 120 10.74 -23.06 34.14
N GLY A 121 11.80 -23.41 33.40
CA GLY A 121 12.37 -22.59 32.35
C GLY A 121 11.35 -22.18 31.30
N ARG A 122 11.43 -20.93 30.83
CA ARG A 122 10.59 -20.40 29.77
C ARG A 122 11.34 -20.35 28.44
N PRO A 123 10.67 -20.66 27.32
CA PRO A 123 11.29 -20.54 26.01
C PRO A 123 11.64 -19.07 25.72
N VAL A 124 12.86 -18.86 25.25
CA VAL A 124 13.36 -17.56 24.80
C VAL A 124 13.36 -17.53 23.28
N ILE A 125 12.69 -16.53 22.71
CA ILE A 125 12.49 -16.39 21.28
C ILE A 125 13.02 -15.02 20.85
N LEU A 126 13.96 -15.02 19.90
CA LEU A 126 14.40 -13.81 19.23
C LEU A 126 13.37 -13.39 18.19
N VAL A 127 12.95 -12.14 18.21
CA VAL A 127 12.06 -11.58 17.22
C VAL A 127 12.84 -10.59 16.38
N SER A 128 13.04 -10.94 15.11
CA SER A 128 13.77 -10.09 14.15
C SER A 128 13.09 -10.15 12.79
N LYS A 129 13.19 -9.06 12.02
CA LYS A 129 12.78 -9.03 10.61
C LYS A 129 13.90 -9.34 9.63
N ASP A 130 15.14 -9.36 10.10
CA ASP A 130 16.30 -9.66 9.26
C ASP A 130 16.51 -11.17 9.19
N VAL A 131 16.43 -11.72 7.97
CA VAL A 131 16.65 -13.14 7.69
C VAL A 131 18.04 -13.58 8.18
N LEU A 132 19.08 -12.76 8.00
CA LEU A 132 20.45 -13.10 8.39
C LEU A 132 20.59 -13.17 9.91
N VAL A 133 19.90 -12.31 10.65
CA VAL A 133 19.88 -12.36 12.13
C VAL A 133 19.19 -13.63 12.60
N ARG A 134 18.06 -14.01 11.98
CA ARG A 134 17.36 -15.27 12.30
C ARG A 134 18.19 -16.52 11.95
N VAL A 135 18.89 -16.52 10.81
CA VAL A 135 19.80 -17.61 10.43
C VAL A 135 20.96 -17.74 11.42
N LYS A 136 21.54 -16.63 11.88
CA LYS A 136 22.58 -16.65 12.93
C LYS A 136 22.04 -17.18 14.26
N ALA A 137 20.80 -16.84 14.62
CA ALA A 137 20.14 -17.36 15.82
C ALA A 137 19.96 -18.88 15.76
N ASP A 138 19.48 -19.39 14.63
CA ASP A 138 19.33 -20.83 14.40
C ASP A 138 20.69 -21.56 14.49
N ALA A 139 21.74 -20.98 13.87
CA ALA A 139 23.10 -21.53 13.92
C ALA A 139 23.69 -21.66 15.34
N ILE A 140 23.20 -20.88 16.31
CA ILE A 140 23.62 -20.95 17.73
C ILE A 140 22.57 -21.66 18.61
N GLY A 141 21.57 -22.31 18.01
CA GLY A 141 20.50 -23.04 18.71
C GLY A 141 19.62 -22.12 19.54
N LEU A 142 19.24 -20.95 19.00
CA LEU A 142 18.30 -20.01 19.60
C LEU A 142 17.04 -19.95 18.73
N LEU A 143 15.86 -20.07 19.35
CA LEU A 143 14.60 -19.93 18.63
C LEU A 143 14.47 -18.50 18.09
N ALA A 144 14.09 -18.35 16.83
CA ALA A 144 13.85 -17.06 16.21
C ALA A 144 12.55 -17.06 15.40
N GLU A 145 11.76 -16.00 15.54
CA GLU A 145 10.49 -15.78 14.84
C GLU A 145 10.57 -14.47 14.04
N ASP A 146 9.87 -14.43 12.90
CA ASP A 146 9.66 -13.19 12.16
C ASP A 146 8.59 -12.34 12.87
N PHE A 147 8.76 -11.02 12.88
CA PHE A 147 7.75 -10.14 13.46
C PHE A 147 6.61 -9.89 12.47
N LEU A 148 5.58 -10.71 12.62
CA LEU A 148 4.28 -10.55 12.00
C LEU A 148 3.39 -9.74 12.94
N ASN A 149 3.55 -8.41 12.98
CA ASN A 149 2.39 -7.61 13.43
C ASN A 149 1.28 -7.77 12.39
N ASP A 150 0.04 -7.46 12.78
CA ASP A 150 -1.15 -7.36 11.93
C ASP A 150 -0.88 -6.44 10.72
N ARG A 151 -0.08 -6.96 9.79
CA ARG A 151 0.21 -6.42 8.49
C ARG A 151 -1.15 -6.46 7.85
N VAL A 152 -1.56 -5.30 7.40
CA VAL A 152 -2.75 -5.07 6.57
C VAL A 152 -2.67 -5.85 5.23
N VAL A 153 -1.67 -6.72 5.07
CA VAL A 153 -1.36 -7.48 3.87
C VAL A 153 -0.99 -8.89 4.32
N ASP A 154 -2.01 -9.64 4.76
CA ASP A 154 -1.91 -11.06 5.13
C ASP A 154 -2.04 -11.99 3.90
N HIS A 155 -1.81 -11.44 2.72
CA HIS A 155 -1.70 -12.19 1.48
C HIS A 155 -0.57 -11.57 0.68
N ASP A 156 0.33 -12.39 0.13
CA ASP A 156 1.41 -11.98 -0.79
C ASP A 156 0.89 -11.24 -2.06
N GLU A 157 -0.41 -10.98 -2.16
CA GLU A 157 -1.06 -10.29 -3.25
C GLU A 157 -1.98 -9.16 -2.74
N ILE A 158 -1.69 -7.93 -3.16
CA ILE A 158 -2.58 -6.77 -3.00
C ILE A 158 -3.94 -7.09 -3.61
N TYR A 159 -5.03 -6.76 -2.90
CA TYR A 159 -6.40 -6.95 -3.33
C TYR A 159 -6.61 -6.49 -4.78
N SER A 160 -7.01 -7.43 -5.64
CA SER A 160 -7.15 -7.23 -7.08
C SER A 160 -8.39 -6.43 -7.47
N GLY A 161 -9.37 -6.29 -6.58
CA GLY A 161 -10.67 -5.72 -6.92
C GLY A 161 -11.64 -6.68 -7.62
N TYR A 162 -11.19 -7.89 -7.98
CA TYR A 162 -12.02 -8.85 -8.69
C TYR A 162 -11.70 -10.30 -8.33
N LYS A 163 -12.67 -11.18 -8.53
CA LYS A 163 -12.51 -12.63 -8.29
C LYS A 163 -13.00 -13.43 -9.50
N ASP A 164 -12.24 -14.44 -9.87
CA ASP A 164 -12.68 -15.45 -10.84
C ASP A 164 -13.60 -16.46 -10.17
N ILE A 165 -14.72 -16.77 -10.81
CA ILE A 165 -15.61 -17.86 -10.44
C ILE A 165 -15.98 -18.70 -11.65
N PHE A 166 -16.19 -19.98 -11.41
CA PHE A 166 -16.64 -20.93 -12.43
C PHE A 166 -18.11 -21.24 -12.22
N MET A 167 -18.89 -21.24 -13.30
CA MET A 167 -20.33 -21.52 -13.25
C MET A 167 -20.81 -22.34 -14.44
N ASN A 168 -21.90 -23.06 -14.20
CA ASN A 168 -22.59 -23.85 -15.20
C ASN A 168 -23.48 -22.99 -16.13
N LYS A 169 -23.94 -23.59 -17.22
CA LYS A 169 -24.77 -22.92 -18.23
C LYS A 169 -26.08 -22.35 -17.67
N GLU A 170 -26.72 -23.05 -16.74
CA GLU A 170 -27.99 -22.61 -16.14
C GLU A 170 -27.82 -21.29 -15.36
N ARG A 171 -26.70 -21.14 -14.64
CA ARG A 171 -26.36 -19.90 -13.93
C ARG A 171 -26.04 -18.77 -14.89
N PHE A 172 -25.35 -19.04 -16.01
CA PHE A 172 -25.15 -18.04 -17.07
C PHE A 172 -26.48 -17.56 -17.65
N ASP A 173 -27.35 -18.48 -18.04
CA ASP A 173 -28.66 -18.16 -18.63
C ASP A 173 -29.51 -17.35 -17.64
N SER A 174 -29.48 -17.70 -16.35
CA SER A 174 -30.12 -16.93 -15.27
C SER A 174 -29.54 -15.52 -15.16
N PHE A 175 -28.21 -15.38 -15.13
CA PHE A 175 -27.54 -14.08 -15.01
C PHE A 175 -27.84 -13.17 -16.21
N TYR A 176 -27.79 -13.68 -17.45
CA TYR A 176 -28.10 -12.88 -18.64
C TYR A 176 -29.57 -12.47 -18.69
N LYS A 177 -30.48 -13.35 -18.28
CA LYS A 177 -31.92 -13.07 -18.24
C LYS A 177 -32.28 -12.06 -17.15
N ASN A 178 -31.78 -12.27 -15.93
CA ASN A 178 -32.14 -11.48 -14.76
C ASN A 178 -31.25 -10.23 -14.58
N LYS A 179 -30.13 -10.14 -15.31
CA LYS A 179 -29.07 -9.12 -15.16
C LYS A 179 -28.42 -9.07 -13.77
N GLN A 180 -28.68 -10.08 -12.94
CA GLN A 180 -28.14 -10.22 -11.59
C GLN A 180 -28.18 -11.68 -11.15
N ILE A 181 -27.36 -12.02 -10.17
CA ILE A 181 -27.33 -13.33 -9.50
C ILE A 181 -26.98 -13.15 -8.02
N SER A 182 -27.55 -13.96 -7.13
CA SER A 182 -27.24 -13.84 -5.70
C SER A 182 -25.85 -14.42 -5.38
N VAL A 183 -25.13 -13.81 -4.44
CA VAL A 183 -23.81 -14.28 -4.00
C VAL A 183 -23.89 -15.68 -3.38
N LYS A 184 -25.03 -16.01 -2.76
CA LYS A 184 -25.35 -17.36 -2.27
C LYS A 184 -25.43 -18.40 -3.39
N GLU A 185 -26.07 -18.07 -4.51
CA GLU A 185 -26.10 -18.93 -5.70
C GLU A 185 -24.70 -19.16 -6.28
N LEU A 186 -23.79 -18.19 -6.13
CA LEU A 186 -22.39 -18.30 -6.53
C LEU A 186 -21.52 -19.09 -5.54
N GLN A 187 -22.10 -19.58 -4.43
CA GLN A 187 -21.41 -20.30 -3.35
C GLN A 187 -20.20 -19.54 -2.77
N GLN A 188 -20.24 -18.20 -2.83
CA GLN A 188 -19.18 -17.35 -2.29
C GLN A 188 -19.53 -16.93 -0.86
N HIS A 189 -18.57 -17.09 0.05
CA HIS A 189 -18.75 -16.79 1.47
C HIS A 189 -18.15 -15.45 1.88
N GLN A 190 -17.31 -14.85 1.03
CA GLN A 190 -16.67 -13.57 1.30
C GLN A 190 -16.48 -12.80 0.00
N VAL A 191 -17.30 -11.77 -0.19
CA VAL A 191 -17.15 -10.77 -1.25
C VAL A 191 -17.23 -9.39 -0.62
N TYR A 192 -16.57 -8.44 -1.25
CA TYR A 192 -16.55 -7.05 -0.82
C TYR A 192 -17.56 -6.20 -1.61
N PRO A 193 -17.99 -5.04 -1.09
CA PRO A 193 -18.75 -4.07 -1.88
C PRO A 193 -17.98 -3.62 -3.12
N ASN A 194 -18.68 -3.40 -4.24
CA ASN A 194 -18.09 -2.96 -5.52
C ASN A 194 -16.96 -3.87 -6.03
N GLN A 195 -16.90 -5.13 -5.60
CA GLN A 195 -15.97 -6.13 -6.09
C GLN A 195 -16.49 -6.71 -7.40
N PHE A 196 -15.62 -6.83 -8.39
CA PHE A 196 -15.98 -7.49 -9.63
C PHE A 196 -15.93 -9.02 -9.51
N VAL A 197 -16.80 -9.67 -10.26
CA VAL A 197 -16.88 -11.12 -10.35
C VAL A 197 -16.77 -11.50 -11.83
N LEU A 198 -15.66 -12.13 -12.17
CA LEU A 198 -15.37 -12.66 -13.49
C LEU A 198 -15.90 -14.09 -13.56
N MET A 199 -16.95 -14.29 -14.34
CA MET A 199 -17.67 -15.54 -14.45
C MET A 199 -17.18 -16.28 -15.69
N LYS A 200 -16.64 -17.48 -15.49
CA LYS A 200 -16.09 -18.35 -16.54
C LYS A 200 -16.85 -19.67 -16.57
N ASP A 201 -16.92 -20.27 -17.74
CA ASP A 201 -17.50 -21.60 -17.90
C ASP A 201 -16.66 -22.67 -17.19
N GLU A 202 -17.29 -23.45 -16.32
CA GLU A 202 -16.62 -24.49 -15.53
C GLU A 202 -16.06 -25.64 -16.37
N LEU A 203 -16.61 -25.87 -17.57
CA LEU A 203 -16.15 -26.89 -18.52
C LEU A 203 -15.14 -26.32 -19.53
N GLY A 204 -14.69 -25.08 -19.34
CA GLY A 204 -13.73 -24.41 -20.23
C GLY A 204 -14.34 -23.95 -21.55
N GLY A 205 -15.68 -23.81 -21.61
CA GLY A 205 -16.36 -23.18 -22.75
C GLY A 205 -16.01 -21.70 -22.95
N SER A 206 -16.43 -21.12 -24.08
CA SER A 206 -16.18 -19.70 -24.39
C SER A 206 -17.11 -18.72 -23.67
N SER A 207 -18.12 -19.23 -22.95
CA SER A 207 -19.06 -18.40 -22.18
C SER A 207 -18.34 -17.65 -21.06
N SER A 208 -18.49 -16.33 -21.02
CA SER A 208 -17.95 -15.50 -19.96
C SER A 208 -18.81 -14.29 -19.68
N ALA A 209 -18.85 -13.85 -18.43
CA ALA A 209 -19.56 -12.65 -18.02
C ALA A 209 -18.79 -11.91 -16.94
N VAL A 210 -19.07 -10.62 -16.80
CA VAL A 210 -18.55 -9.79 -15.71
C VAL A 210 -19.71 -9.10 -15.02
N GLY A 211 -19.65 -9.07 -13.70
CA GLY A 211 -20.58 -8.32 -12.87
C GLY A 211 -19.85 -7.69 -11.69
N MET A 212 -20.56 -6.84 -10.96
CA MET A 212 -20.07 -6.16 -9.78
C MET A 212 -21.04 -6.39 -8.62
N THR A 213 -20.50 -6.61 -7.43
CA THR A 213 -21.29 -6.75 -6.23
C THR A 213 -21.99 -5.45 -5.85
N ASP A 214 -23.18 -5.56 -5.29
CA ASP A 214 -23.85 -4.41 -4.68
C ASP A 214 -23.15 -3.93 -3.39
N LYS A 215 -23.62 -2.82 -2.84
CA LYS A 215 -23.06 -2.23 -1.61
C LYS A 215 -23.14 -3.16 -0.38
N LYS A 216 -23.99 -4.19 -0.41
CA LYS A 216 -24.18 -5.13 0.70
C LYS A 216 -23.40 -6.43 0.50
N GLY A 217 -22.84 -6.67 -0.69
CA GLY A 217 -22.23 -7.94 -1.05
C GLY A 217 -23.24 -9.08 -1.15
N GLU A 218 -24.52 -8.79 -1.43
CA GLU A 218 -25.59 -9.79 -1.47
C GLU A 218 -25.87 -10.28 -2.91
N THR A 219 -25.76 -9.39 -3.89
CA THR A 219 -26.00 -9.70 -5.30
C THR A 219 -24.85 -9.22 -6.17
N VAL A 220 -24.58 -9.96 -7.25
CA VAL A 220 -23.72 -9.55 -8.36
C VAL A 220 -24.61 -9.08 -9.49
N LYS A 221 -24.44 -7.82 -9.91
CA LYS A 221 -25.20 -7.20 -10.98
C LYS A 221 -24.34 -7.07 -12.22
N ARG A 222 -24.97 -7.14 -13.39
CA ARG A 222 -24.31 -6.79 -14.66
C ARG A 222 -23.81 -5.34 -14.59
N LEU A 223 -22.66 -5.09 -15.22
CA LEU A 223 -22.08 -3.75 -15.33
C LEU A 223 -23.07 -2.79 -16.01
N VAL A 224 -23.04 -1.53 -15.59
CA VAL A 224 -23.85 -0.47 -16.19
C VAL A 224 -23.20 -0.01 -17.49
N PHE A 225 -21.88 0.09 -17.50
CA PHE A 225 -21.06 0.40 -18.65
C PHE A 225 -21.22 -0.69 -19.73
N ASP A 226 -21.42 -0.25 -20.97
CA ASP A 226 -21.82 -1.06 -22.11
C ASP A 226 -20.84 -0.96 -23.29
N ASP A 227 -19.55 -0.78 -23.00
CA ASP A 227 -18.45 -0.73 -23.96
C ASP A 227 -18.50 0.43 -24.96
N GLU A 228 -19.17 1.52 -24.59
CA GLU A 228 -19.14 2.79 -25.33
C GLU A 228 -17.75 3.47 -25.29
N HIS A 229 -17.57 4.43 -26.21
CA HIS A 229 -16.33 5.22 -26.26
C HIS A 229 -16.38 6.31 -25.20
N VAL A 230 -15.39 6.34 -24.31
CA VAL A 230 -15.18 7.40 -23.33
C VAL A 230 -14.09 8.32 -23.87
N TRP A 231 -14.46 9.49 -24.36
CA TRP A 231 -13.50 10.46 -24.93
C TRP A 231 -12.60 9.85 -26.02
N GLY A 232 -13.21 9.06 -26.91
CA GLY A 232 -12.50 8.35 -27.99
C GLY A 232 -11.76 7.08 -27.56
N ILE A 233 -11.81 6.70 -26.28
CA ILE A 233 -11.17 5.50 -25.73
C ILE A 233 -12.18 4.38 -25.57
N ARG A 234 -11.85 3.20 -26.10
CA ARG A 234 -12.60 1.96 -25.87
C ARG A 234 -11.74 0.98 -25.07
N PRO A 235 -12.29 0.28 -24.06
CA PRO A 235 -11.52 -0.72 -23.32
C PRO A 235 -11.13 -1.87 -24.25
N LYS A 236 -9.88 -2.33 -24.14
CA LYS A 236 -9.35 -3.45 -24.93
C LYS A 236 -9.50 -4.81 -24.25
N ASN A 237 -9.72 -4.80 -22.94
CA ASN A 237 -9.86 -6.00 -22.13
C ASN A 237 -10.83 -5.76 -20.96
N VAL A 238 -11.21 -6.85 -20.28
CA VAL A 238 -12.18 -6.80 -19.18
C VAL A 238 -11.70 -5.94 -18.00
N GLN A 239 -10.39 -5.85 -17.76
CA GLN A 239 -9.84 -5.03 -16.67
C GLN A 239 -10.02 -3.54 -16.93
N GLN A 240 -9.84 -3.11 -18.18
CA GLN A 240 -10.13 -1.73 -18.58
C GLN A 240 -11.63 -1.43 -18.55
N THR A 241 -12.47 -2.42 -18.85
CA THR A 241 -13.94 -2.32 -18.73
C THR A 241 -14.35 -2.10 -17.26
N MET A 242 -13.79 -2.92 -16.36
CA MET A 242 -13.96 -2.77 -14.91
C MET A 242 -13.46 -1.41 -14.40
N ALA A 243 -12.33 -0.92 -14.93
CA ALA A 243 -11.82 0.40 -14.58
C ALA A 243 -12.77 1.53 -15.00
N LEU A 244 -13.28 1.52 -16.24
CA LEU A 244 -14.23 2.53 -16.72
C LEU A 244 -15.55 2.50 -15.95
N GLU A 245 -16.07 1.30 -15.62
CA GLU A 245 -17.24 1.15 -14.75
C GLU A 245 -17.05 1.92 -13.41
N LEU A 246 -15.91 1.72 -12.73
CA LEU A 246 -15.65 2.42 -11.46
C LEU A 246 -15.45 3.93 -11.65
N LEU A 247 -14.73 4.33 -12.70
CA LEU A 247 -14.41 5.73 -12.97
C LEU A 247 -15.67 6.54 -13.26
N LEU A 248 -16.66 5.95 -13.94
CA LEU A 248 -17.91 6.62 -14.33
C LEU A 248 -19.02 6.56 -13.26
N ARG A 249 -18.88 5.73 -12.21
CA ARG A 249 -19.87 5.67 -11.12
C ARG A 249 -19.71 6.81 -10.12
N GLU A 250 -20.63 7.78 -10.15
CA GLU A 250 -20.65 8.92 -9.22
C GLU A 250 -20.77 8.50 -7.75
N ASP A 251 -21.45 7.38 -7.46
CA ASP A 251 -21.67 6.93 -6.09
C ASP A 251 -20.48 6.17 -5.47
N ILE A 252 -19.36 6.08 -6.20
CA ILE A 252 -18.06 5.57 -5.74
C ILE A 252 -17.03 6.71 -5.82
N PRO A 253 -16.93 7.57 -4.78
CA PRO A 253 -16.03 8.72 -4.80
C PRO A 253 -14.54 8.36 -4.70
N LEU A 254 -14.16 7.18 -4.21
CA LEU A 254 -12.77 6.73 -4.15
C LEU A 254 -12.51 5.56 -5.09
N VAL A 255 -11.68 5.76 -6.11
CA VAL A 255 -11.27 4.70 -7.03
C VAL A 255 -9.78 4.45 -6.92
N THR A 256 -9.36 3.19 -6.91
CA THR A 256 -7.93 2.83 -6.98
C THR A 256 -7.66 1.94 -8.19
N LEU A 257 -6.77 2.39 -9.08
CA LEU A 257 -6.31 1.60 -10.23
C LEU A 257 -4.88 1.15 -10.01
N ILE A 258 -4.67 -0.15 -9.81
CA ILE A 258 -3.35 -0.75 -9.64
C ILE A 258 -2.95 -1.41 -10.94
N GLY A 259 -1.67 -1.39 -11.33
CA GLY A 259 -1.22 -2.26 -12.42
C GLY A 259 0.09 -1.81 -13.03
N LYS A 260 0.69 -2.68 -13.85
CA LYS A 260 1.98 -2.42 -14.51
C LYS A 260 1.92 -1.23 -15.46
N ALA A 261 3.08 -0.68 -15.80
CA ALA A 261 3.20 0.34 -16.85
C ALA A 261 2.61 -0.16 -18.18
N GLY A 262 1.81 0.68 -18.85
CA GLY A 262 1.21 0.32 -20.16
C GLY A 262 -0.15 -0.40 -20.11
N THR A 263 -0.73 -0.56 -18.93
CA THR A 263 -2.09 -1.08 -18.73
C THR A 263 -3.20 -0.06 -19.04
N GLY A 264 -2.85 1.22 -19.23
CA GLY A 264 -3.78 2.28 -19.64
C GLY A 264 -4.41 3.08 -18.50
N LYS A 265 -3.96 2.91 -17.24
CA LYS A 265 -4.52 3.58 -16.05
C LYS A 265 -4.73 5.09 -16.25
N THR A 266 -3.64 5.83 -16.52
CA THR A 266 -3.66 7.30 -16.69
C THR A 266 -4.58 7.70 -17.84
N LEU A 267 -4.51 7.02 -18.98
CA LEU A 267 -5.36 7.32 -20.14
C LEU A 267 -6.85 7.15 -19.84
N LEU A 268 -7.24 6.04 -19.20
CA LEU A 268 -8.64 5.76 -18.86
C LEU A 268 -9.19 6.76 -17.84
N ALA A 269 -8.41 7.11 -16.81
CA ALA A 269 -8.85 8.09 -15.82
C ALA A 269 -8.93 9.50 -16.40
N LEU A 270 -7.99 9.91 -17.25
CA LEU A 270 -8.06 11.19 -17.95
C LEU A 270 -9.31 11.25 -18.85
N ALA A 271 -9.56 10.21 -19.65
CA ALA A 271 -10.75 10.15 -20.50
C ALA A 271 -12.06 10.25 -19.69
N ALA A 272 -12.17 9.48 -18.59
CA ALA A 272 -13.35 9.53 -17.72
C ALA A 272 -13.48 10.86 -16.98
N GLY A 273 -12.37 11.48 -16.58
CA GLY A 273 -12.33 12.79 -15.92
C GLY A 273 -12.72 13.92 -16.87
N LEU A 274 -12.24 13.89 -18.11
CA LEU A 274 -12.60 14.85 -19.15
C LEU A 274 -14.08 14.74 -19.50
N LEU A 275 -14.61 13.53 -19.72
CA LEU A 275 -16.04 13.32 -19.96
C LEU A 275 -16.89 13.92 -18.84
N GLN A 276 -16.57 13.61 -17.58
CA GLN A 276 -17.38 14.05 -16.44
C GLN A 276 -17.20 15.53 -16.08
N THR A 277 -16.12 16.18 -16.54
CA THR A 277 -15.84 17.60 -16.27
C THR A 277 -16.29 18.50 -17.42
N GLU A 278 -15.84 18.20 -18.65
CA GLU A 278 -16.07 19.06 -19.82
C GLU A 278 -17.41 18.79 -20.50
N ASP A 279 -17.78 17.53 -20.67
CA ASP A 279 -18.96 17.18 -21.47
C ASP A 279 -20.23 17.09 -20.60
N LEU A 280 -20.13 16.46 -19.43
CA LEU A 280 -21.27 16.24 -18.52
C LEU A 280 -21.42 17.34 -17.45
N GLY A 281 -20.35 18.07 -17.14
CA GLY A 281 -20.37 19.13 -16.12
C GLY A 281 -20.68 18.64 -14.69
N ILE A 282 -20.45 17.36 -14.40
CA ILE A 282 -20.65 16.76 -13.06
C ILE A 282 -19.63 17.35 -12.08
N TYR A 283 -18.39 17.50 -12.52
CA TYR A 283 -17.32 18.13 -11.75
C TYR A 283 -16.96 19.48 -12.36
N LYS A 284 -16.63 20.46 -11.50
CA LYS A 284 -16.20 21.80 -11.93
C LYS A 284 -14.77 21.82 -12.47
N LYS A 285 -13.95 20.87 -12.03
CA LYS A 285 -12.53 20.82 -12.36
C LYS A 285 -11.98 19.39 -12.41
N LEU A 286 -11.14 19.12 -13.39
CA LEU A 286 -10.25 17.97 -13.45
C LEU A 286 -8.87 18.39 -12.96
N ILE A 287 -8.44 17.83 -11.82
CA ILE A 287 -7.08 17.99 -11.30
C ILE A 287 -6.32 16.69 -11.50
N VAL A 288 -5.14 16.78 -12.10
CA VAL A 288 -4.19 15.68 -12.23
C VAL A 288 -2.93 16.07 -11.47
N ALA A 289 -2.55 15.25 -10.50
CA ALA A 289 -1.33 15.47 -9.76
C ALA A 289 -0.48 14.23 -9.61
N ARG A 290 0.83 14.47 -9.52
CA ARG A 290 1.84 13.42 -9.36
C ARG A 290 2.82 13.82 -8.24
N PRO A 291 3.20 12.90 -7.34
CA PRO A 291 4.26 13.17 -6.38
C PRO A 291 5.59 13.35 -7.11
N ILE A 292 6.42 14.23 -6.59
CA ILE A 292 7.77 14.41 -7.10
C ILE A 292 8.72 13.66 -6.19
N VAL A 293 9.26 12.55 -6.69
CA VAL A 293 10.34 11.82 -6.03
C VAL A 293 11.65 12.28 -6.68
N PRO A 294 12.50 13.04 -5.96
CA PRO A 294 13.79 13.45 -6.51
C PRO A 294 14.71 12.24 -6.62
N VAL A 295 15.20 11.96 -7.82
CA VAL A 295 16.29 10.99 -8.03
C VAL A 295 17.61 11.77 -7.93
N GLY A 296 18.24 11.78 -6.75
CA GLY A 296 19.52 12.46 -6.52
C GLY A 296 19.41 13.77 -5.72
N LYS A 297 20.04 14.85 -6.20
CA LYS A 297 20.07 16.16 -5.49
C LYS A 297 18.70 16.83 -5.50
N ASP A 298 18.35 17.48 -4.39
CA ASP A 298 17.11 18.25 -4.24
C ASP A 298 16.86 19.23 -5.41
N ILE A 299 15.62 19.27 -5.89
CA ILE A 299 15.13 20.11 -7.02
C ILE A 299 15.44 21.60 -6.83
N GLY A 300 15.63 22.04 -5.59
CA GLY A 300 16.02 23.41 -5.25
C GLY A 300 17.27 23.91 -5.96
N TYR A 301 18.11 23.01 -6.51
CA TYR A 301 19.38 23.36 -7.15
C TYR A 301 19.38 23.42 -8.69
N LEU A 302 18.28 23.05 -9.38
CA LEU A 302 18.23 23.17 -10.84
C LEU A 302 17.97 24.65 -11.24
N PRO A 303 18.72 25.26 -12.17
CA PRO A 303 18.40 26.60 -12.69
C PRO A 303 17.14 26.57 -13.57
N GLY A 304 16.32 27.62 -13.56
CA GLY A 304 15.08 27.74 -14.38
C GLY A 304 13.83 28.15 -13.59
N GLU A 305 12.74 28.44 -14.29
CA GLU A 305 11.41 28.71 -13.72
C GLU A 305 10.82 27.44 -13.07
N LYS A 306 9.88 27.59 -12.12
CA LYS A 306 9.33 26.44 -11.39
C LYS A 306 8.67 25.41 -12.32
N GLU A 307 7.96 25.86 -13.35
CA GLU A 307 7.29 24.98 -14.32
C GLU A 307 8.29 24.19 -15.17
N GLU A 308 9.40 24.82 -15.59
CA GLU A 308 10.46 24.16 -16.36
C GLU A 308 11.08 23.01 -15.56
N LYS A 309 11.23 23.19 -14.24
CA LYS A 309 11.75 22.15 -13.34
C LYS A 309 10.78 21.01 -13.10
N LEU A 310 9.47 21.18 -13.33
CA LEU A 310 8.48 20.13 -13.10
C LEU A 310 8.07 19.41 -14.38
N LYS A 311 8.31 20.05 -15.53
CA LYS A 311 7.92 19.55 -16.86
C LYS A 311 8.30 18.09 -17.10
N PRO A 312 9.53 17.59 -16.81
CA PRO A 312 9.88 16.20 -17.08
C PRO A 312 8.99 15.18 -16.34
N TRP A 313 8.58 15.48 -15.10
CA TRP A 313 7.73 14.60 -14.30
C TRP A 313 6.27 14.64 -14.76
N MET A 314 5.80 15.78 -15.29
CA MET A 314 4.43 15.92 -15.76
C MET A 314 4.25 15.49 -17.23
N GLN A 315 5.34 15.36 -17.99
CA GLN A 315 5.30 15.05 -19.42
C GLN A 315 4.44 13.83 -19.77
N PRO A 316 4.49 12.69 -19.04
CA PRO A 316 3.63 11.54 -19.36
C PRO A 316 2.12 11.83 -19.26
N ILE A 317 1.71 12.80 -18.42
CA ILE A 317 0.32 13.24 -18.34
C ILE A 317 -0.03 14.08 -19.57
N PHE A 318 0.86 15.00 -19.95
CA PHE A 318 0.68 15.83 -21.15
C PHE A 318 0.62 14.98 -22.42
N ASP A 319 1.46 13.95 -22.57
CA ASP A 319 1.43 13.05 -23.73
C ASP A 319 0.06 12.35 -23.88
N ASN A 320 -0.57 11.95 -22.77
CA ASN A 320 -1.91 11.37 -22.81
C ASN A 320 -2.98 12.41 -23.15
N LEU A 321 -2.85 13.65 -22.66
CA LEU A 321 -3.75 14.74 -23.01
C LEU A 321 -3.62 15.11 -24.49
N GLU A 322 -2.40 15.18 -25.05
CA GLU A 322 -2.19 15.41 -26.49
C GLU A 322 -2.92 14.36 -27.32
N PHE A 323 -2.83 13.09 -26.91
CA PHE A 323 -3.54 12.01 -27.57
C PHE A 323 -5.07 12.16 -27.49
N LEU A 324 -5.61 12.47 -26.30
CA LEU A 324 -7.06 12.62 -26.09
C LEU A 324 -7.65 13.84 -26.82
N PHE A 325 -6.93 14.95 -26.86
CA PHE A 325 -7.31 16.15 -27.61
C PHE A 325 -6.96 16.06 -29.10
N ASN A 326 -6.30 14.97 -29.53
CA ASN A 326 -5.79 14.81 -30.90
C ASN A 326 -4.91 16.00 -31.34
N ALA A 327 -4.16 16.58 -30.41
CA ALA A 327 -3.23 17.66 -30.63
C ALA A 327 -1.96 17.10 -31.29
N LYS A 328 -1.67 17.55 -32.52
CA LYS A 328 -0.54 17.02 -33.33
C LYS A 328 0.56 18.03 -33.54
N LYS A 329 0.27 19.32 -33.30
CA LYS A 329 1.23 20.40 -33.50
C LYS A 329 1.84 20.82 -32.17
N PRO A 330 3.13 21.19 -32.15
CA PRO A 330 3.75 21.77 -30.95
C PRO A 330 2.98 23.01 -30.49
N GLY A 331 2.69 23.12 -29.19
CA GLY A 331 1.96 24.26 -28.62
C GLY A 331 0.43 24.18 -28.74
N GLU A 332 -0.12 23.19 -29.46
CA GLU A 332 -1.57 23.07 -29.68
C GLU A 332 -2.29 22.68 -28.39
N LEU A 333 -1.74 21.74 -27.62
CA LEU A 333 -2.31 21.36 -26.33
C LEU A 333 -2.28 22.54 -25.35
N GLU A 334 -1.17 23.27 -25.26
CA GLU A 334 -1.05 24.43 -24.37
C GLU A 334 -2.08 25.50 -24.71
N ALA A 335 -2.33 25.75 -26.00
CA ALA A 335 -3.37 26.68 -26.44
C ALA A 335 -4.78 26.20 -26.07
N ILE A 336 -5.06 24.90 -26.22
CA ILE A 336 -6.34 24.29 -25.81
C ILE A 336 -6.53 24.42 -24.30
N LEU A 337 -5.55 23.99 -23.50
CA LEU A 337 -5.62 24.03 -22.03
C LEU A 337 -5.69 25.46 -21.50
N ALA A 338 -5.05 26.43 -22.16
CA ALA A 338 -5.20 27.85 -21.79
C ALA A 338 -6.64 28.37 -22.00
N GLY A 339 -7.39 27.78 -22.95
CA GLY A 339 -8.82 28.03 -23.15
C GLY A 339 -9.73 27.28 -22.18
N ILE A 340 -9.25 26.16 -21.61
CA ILE A 340 -10.00 25.26 -20.72
C ILE A 340 -9.46 25.39 -19.29
N GLY A 341 -9.97 26.38 -18.54
CA GLY A 341 -9.55 26.63 -17.15
C GLY A 341 -9.95 25.54 -16.14
N SER A 342 -10.77 24.58 -16.55
CA SER A 342 -11.27 23.45 -15.77
C SER A 342 -10.29 22.26 -15.72
N ILE A 343 -9.19 22.27 -16.47
CA ILE A 343 -8.17 21.21 -16.42
C ILE A 343 -6.90 21.76 -15.78
N GLN A 344 -6.37 21.06 -14.78
CA GLN A 344 -5.13 21.46 -14.10
C GLN A 344 -4.20 20.26 -13.89
N VAL A 345 -2.97 20.39 -14.36
CA VAL A 345 -1.89 19.44 -14.10
C VAL A 345 -0.88 20.10 -13.16
N GLU A 346 -0.67 19.54 -11.97
CA GLU A 346 0.24 20.13 -10.98
C GLU A 346 0.98 19.10 -10.13
N ALA A 347 2.05 19.52 -9.46
CA ALA A 347 2.69 18.68 -8.46
C ALA A 347 1.80 18.50 -7.22
N LEU A 348 1.84 17.30 -6.63
CA LEU A 348 1.01 16.96 -5.47
C LEU A 348 1.17 17.92 -4.27
N THR A 349 2.35 18.51 -4.12
CA THR A 349 2.66 19.47 -3.05
C THR A 349 1.76 20.70 -3.08
N TYR A 350 1.21 21.09 -4.22
CA TYR A 350 0.31 22.25 -4.36
C TYR A 350 -1.14 21.98 -3.94
N ILE A 351 -1.55 20.71 -3.99
CA ILE A 351 -2.86 20.27 -3.48
C ILE A 351 -2.87 20.25 -1.95
N ARG A 352 -1.68 20.12 -1.34
CA ARG A 352 -1.54 20.03 0.11
C ARG A 352 -1.89 21.37 0.79
N GLY A 353 -3.08 21.46 1.37
CA GLY A 353 -3.51 22.59 2.20
C GLY A 353 -4.91 23.08 1.88
N ARG A 354 -5.51 22.57 0.79
CA ARG A 354 -6.76 23.05 0.23
C ARG A 354 -7.91 22.09 0.56
N SER A 355 -9.13 22.62 0.68
CA SER A 355 -10.35 21.82 0.56
C SER A 355 -10.75 21.80 -0.92
N ILE A 356 -11.18 20.64 -1.41
CA ILE A 356 -11.32 20.40 -2.85
C ILE A 356 -12.71 19.80 -3.13
N PRO A 357 -13.78 20.61 -3.09
CA PRO A 357 -15.15 20.17 -3.41
C PRO A 357 -15.45 20.27 -4.91
N ASP A 358 -16.38 19.43 -5.38
CA ASP A 358 -16.86 19.37 -6.77
C ASP A 358 -15.78 19.12 -7.84
N GLN A 359 -14.77 18.27 -7.56
CA GLN A 359 -13.65 18.03 -8.49
C GLN A 359 -13.43 16.55 -8.78
N PHE A 360 -12.98 16.26 -10.01
CA PHE A 360 -12.42 14.97 -10.39
C PHE A 360 -10.91 15.04 -10.20
N ILE A 361 -10.38 14.29 -9.25
CA ILE A 361 -8.98 14.36 -8.83
C ILE A 361 -8.28 13.06 -9.21
N ILE A 362 -7.21 13.13 -9.98
CA ILE A 362 -6.36 12.01 -10.35
C ILE A 362 -5.02 12.18 -9.65
N ILE A 363 -4.62 11.21 -8.84
CA ILE A 363 -3.30 11.13 -8.25
C ILE A 363 -2.54 9.99 -8.94
N ASP A 364 -1.66 10.35 -9.87
CA ASP A 364 -0.79 9.41 -10.58
C ASP A 364 0.47 9.10 -9.76
N GLU A 365 1.06 7.92 -9.96
CA GLU A 365 2.16 7.36 -9.15
C GLU A 365 1.91 7.38 -7.62
N ALA A 366 0.70 7.05 -7.19
CA ALA A 366 0.32 7.07 -5.78
C ALA A 366 1.09 6.06 -4.91
N GLN A 367 1.78 5.06 -5.50
CA GLN A 367 2.67 4.15 -4.77
C GLN A 367 3.90 4.89 -4.19
N ASN A 368 4.24 6.05 -4.70
CA ASN A 368 5.34 6.85 -4.18
C ASN A 368 4.94 7.69 -2.94
N LEU A 369 3.71 7.53 -2.45
CA LEU A 369 3.21 8.23 -1.28
C LEU A 369 3.32 7.37 -0.03
N THR A 370 3.65 8.01 1.09
CA THR A 370 3.54 7.40 2.41
C THR A 370 2.08 7.27 2.85
N ARG A 371 1.79 6.37 3.79
CA ARG A 371 0.45 6.22 4.41
C ARG A 371 -0.08 7.55 4.97
N HIS A 372 0.80 8.35 5.54
CA HIS A 372 0.44 9.65 6.11
C HIS A 372 0.06 10.67 5.04
N GLU A 373 0.77 10.70 3.90
CA GLU A 373 0.46 11.61 2.80
C GLU A 373 -0.88 11.27 2.16
N VAL A 374 -1.13 9.99 1.89
CA VAL A 374 -2.43 9.57 1.34
C VAL A 374 -3.56 9.87 2.31
N LYS A 375 -3.38 9.61 3.61
CA LYS A 375 -4.37 10.01 4.63
C LYS A 375 -4.64 11.51 4.58
N THR A 376 -3.59 12.33 4.58
CA THR A 376 -3.70 13.80 4.54
C THR A 376 -4.46 14.27 3.29
N LEU A 377 -4.25 13.59 2.17
CA LEU A 377 -4.87 13.90 0.90
C LEU A 377 -6.35 13.49 0.86
N LEU A 378 -6.68 12.25 1.24
CA LEU A 378 -8.05 11.76 1.28
C LEU A 378 -8.95 12.58 2.22
N THR A 379 -8.41 13.06 3.35
CA THR A 379 -9.17 13.92 4.29
C THR A 379 -9.49 15.33 3.77
N ARG A 380 -9.03 15.68 2.56
CA ARG A 380 -9.27 17.00 1.94
C ARG A 380 -10.22 16.96 0.76
N VAL A 381 -10.52 15.76 0.27
CA VAL A 381 -11.51 15.56 -0.80
C VAL A 381 -12.87 15.99 -0.24
N GLY A 382 -13.41 17.07 -0.82
CA GLY A 382 -14.68 17.65 -0.39
C GLY A 382 -15.87 16.83 -0.88
N GLU A 383 -17.06 17.21 -0.43
CA GLU A 383 -18.31 16.68 -0.98
C GLU A 383 -18.41 17.00 -2.49
N GLY A 384 -19.11 16.14 -3.23
CA GLY A 384 -19.23 16.27 -4.69
C GLY A 384 -17.95 15.95 -5.47
N SER A 385 -16.87 15.55 -4.81
CA SER A 385 -15.60 15.19 -5.47
C SER A 385 -15.41 13.69 -5.60
N LYS A 386 -14.73 13.30 -6.68
CA LYS A 386 -14.21 11.96 -6.90
C LYS A 386 -12.70 12.01 -6.94
N ILE A 387 -12.06 11.05 -6.30
CA ILE A 387 -10.62 10.87 -6.32
C ILE A 387 -10.24 9.49 -6.86
N VAL A 388 -9.27 9.48 -7.76
CA VAL A 388 -8.67 8.31 -8.38
C VAL A 388 -7.22 8.24 -7.96
N LEU A 389 -6.83 7.24 -7.17
CA LEU A 389 -5.43 6.95 -6.87
C LEU A 389 -4.96 5.86 -7.84
N MET A 390 -3.83 6.07 -8.50
CA MET A 390 -3.31 5.07 -9.43
C MET A 390 -1.81 4.95 -9.37
N GLY A 391 -1.32 3.76 -9.70
CA GLY A 391 0.10 3.47 -9.62
C GLY A 391 0.43 2.01 -9.84
N ASP A 392 1.71 1.71 -9.71
CA ASP A 392 2.26 0.37 -9.80
C ASP A 392 3.05 0.04 -8.51
N PRO A 393 2.48 -0.75 -7.58
CA PRO A 393 3.17 -1.14 -6.34
C PRO A 393 4.49 -1.90 -6.55
N GLU A 394 4.77 -2.39 -7.76
CA GLU A 394 6.04 -3.03 -8.11
C GLU A 394 7.10 -2.02 -8.61
N GLN A 395 6.69 -0.79 -8.97
CA GLN A 395 7.58 0.28 -9.44
C GLN A 395 7.58 1.44 -8.44
N ILE A 396 8.40 1.32 -7.40
CA ILE A 396 8.50 2.33 -6.34
C ILE A 396 9.82 3.09 -6.51
N ASP A 397 9.72 4.40 -6.74
CA ASP A 397 10.87 5.29 -6.86
C ASP A 397 11.35 5.79 -5.49
N HIS A 398 10.45 5.80 -4.50
CA HIS A 398 10.75 6.33 -3.18
C HIS A 398 11.64 5.35 -2.38
N PRO A 399 12.85 5.77 -1.94
CA PRO A 399 13.88 4.85 -1.40
C PRO A 399 13.51 4.18 -0.07
N TYR A 400 12.50 4.70 0.61
CA TYR A 400 12.04 4.17 1.91
C TYR A 400 10.68 3.47 1.84
N LEU A 401 10.11 3.32 0.64
CA LEU A 401 8.84 2.63 0.46
C LEU A 401 9.07 1.26 -0.21
N ASP A 402 8.20 0.32 0.12
CA ASP A 402 8.12 -1.00 -0.48
C ASP A 402 6.66 -1.33 -0.88
N SER A 403 6.47 -2.46 -1.55
CA SER A 403 5.17 -2.90 -2.06
C SER A 403 4.11 -3.10 -0.97
N LEU A 404 4.52 -3.27 0.29
CA LEU A 404 3.65 -3.56 1.44
C LEU A 404 3.40 -2.33 2.34
N ASN A 405 4.26 -1.32 2.26
CA ASN A 405 4.22 -0.16 3.15
C ASN A 405 3.75 1.13 2.45
N ASN A 406 3.71 1.15 1.11
CA ASN A 406 3.27 2.32 0.36
C ASN A 406 1.79 2.68 0.56
N GLY A 407 1.48 3.95 0.31
CA GLY A 407 0.17 4.54 0.54
C GLY A 407 -0.92 4.00 -0.37
N LEU A 408 -0.60 3.62 -1.61
CA LEU A 408 -1.58 3.05 -2.54
C LEU A 408 -2.05 1.67 -2.07
N ALA A 409 -1.12 0.76 -1.77
CA ALA A 409 -1.42 -0.57 -1.23
C ALA A 409 -2.20 -0.46 0.09
N TYR A 410 -1.79 0.48 0.96
CA TYR A 410 -2.49 0.74 2.21
C TYR A 410 -3.95 1.17 2.02
N VAL A 411 -4.24 2.07 1.06
CA VAL A 411 -5.63 2.47 0.78
C VAL A 411 -6.43 1.30 0.26
N VAL A 412 -5.91 0.57 -0.72
CA VAL A 412 -6.61 -0.57 -1.34
C VAL A 412 -7.06 -1.57 -0.28
N GLU A 413 -6.17 -1.95 0.63
CA GLU A 413 -6.48 -2.91 1.68
C GLU A 413 -7.41 -2.38 2.76
N ARG A 414 -7.28 -1.11 3.15
CA ARG A 414 -8.16 -0.50 4.18
C ARG A 414 -9.55 -0.18 3.65
N PHE A 415 -9.67 0.08 2.35
CA PHE A 415 -10.93 0.48 1.72
C PHE A 415 -11.65 -0.65 0.99
N LYS A 416 -11.07 -1.84 0.79
CA LYS A 416 -11.76 -2.95 0.11
C LYS A 416 -13.15 -3.27 0.65
N GLY A 417 -13.38 -3.13 1.97
CA GLY A 417 -14.68 -3.36 2.60
C GLY A 417 -15.63 -2.14 2.63
N GLN A 418 -15.25 -1.00 2.07
CA GLN A 418 -16.02 0.24 2.16
C GLN A 418 -16.87 0.46 0.91
N THR A 419 -18.15 0.83 1.09
CA THR A 419 -19.11 0.98 -0.01
C THR A 419 -18.83 2.18 -0.92
N VAL A 420 -18.04 3.14 -0.43
CA VAL A 420 -17.68 4.39 -1.12
C VAL A 420 -16.41 4.25 -1.97
N SER A 421 -15.84 3.04 -2.03
CA SER A 421 -14.62 2.78 -2.78
C SER A 421 -14.74 1.60 -3.72
N GLY A 422 -13.96 1.65 -4.80
CA GLY A 422 -13.77 0.56 -5.73
C GLY A 422 -12.31 0.45 -6.12
N SER A 423 -11.82 -0.78 -6.25
CA SER A 423 -10.44 -1.07 -6.64
C SER A 423 -10.45 -1.99 -7.85
N VAL A 424 -9.46 -1.84 -8.74
CA VAL A 424 -9.21 -2.83 -9.79
C VAL A 424 -7.72 -2.89 -10.11
N LYS A 425 -7.19 -4.11 -10.23
CA LYS A 425 -5.84 -4.43 -10.69
C LYS A 425 -5.87 -4.72 -12.19
N LEU A 426 -5.08 -3.98 -12.95
CA LEU A 426 -4.86 -4.17 -14.38
C LEU A 426 -3.57 -4.97 -14.55
N MET A 427 -3.69 -6.23 -14.96
CA MET A 427 -2.55 -7.15 -15.08
C MET A 427 -1.96 -7.12 -16.48
N LYS A 428 -2.82 -7.05 -17.51
CA LYS A 428 -2.39 -7.19 -18.90
C LYS A 428 -2.08 -5.82 -19.51
N GLY A 429 -0.84 -5.61 -19.90
CA GLY A 429 -0.43 -4.46 -20.69
C GLY A 429 -0.92 -4.61 -22.13
N GLU A 430 -1.25 -3.49 -22.77
CA GLU A 430 -1.67 -3.43 -24.18
C GLU A 430 -0.58 -2.76 -25.05
N ARG A 431 0.66 -2.76 -24.56
CA ARG A 431 1.85 -2.28 -25.29
C ARG A 431 2.33 -3.33 -26.29
N SER A 432 3.30 -2.97 -27.13
CA SER A 432 3.90 -3.88 -28.11
C SER A 432 4.38 -5.20 -27.45
N GLY A 433 4.44 -6.28 -28.23
CA GLY A 433 4.83 -7.60 -27.71
C GLY A 433 6.17 -7.61 -26.96
N LEU A 434 7.12 -6.76 -27.36
CA LEU A 434 8.40 -6.59 -26.67
C LEU A 434 8.25 -5.96 -25.28
N ALA A 435 7.40 -4.93 -25.14
CA ALA A 435 7.21 -4.25 -23.87
C ALA A 435 6.49 -5.13 -22.85
N GLN A 436 5.53 -5.95 -23.31
CA GLN A 436 4.88 -6.94 -22.45
C GLN A 436 5.86 -8.02 -22.01
N LEU A 437 6.63 -8.60 -22.95
CA LEU A 437 7.64 -9.61 -22.63
C LEU A 437 8.71 -9.09 -21.67
N ALA A 438 9.17 -7.84 -21.85
CA ALA A 438 10.14 -7.23 -20.94
C ALA A 438 9.57 -7.05 -19.52
N ALA A 439 8.30 -6.63 -19.37
CA ALA A 439 7.65 -6.47 -18.07
C ALA A 439 7.34 -7.79 -17.35
N ASP A 440 7.33 -8.91 -18.09
CA ASP A 440 7.11 -10.25 -17.53
C ASP A 440 8.43 -10.97 -17.20
N LEU A 441 9.52 -10.64 -17.90
CA LEU A 441 10.85 -11.28 -17.72
C LEU A 441 11.81 -10.53 -16.79
N LEU A 442 11.71 -9.19 -16.70
CA LEU A 442 12.56 -8.31 -15.89
C LEU A 442 11.80 -7.80 -14.67
#